data_AF-A0A935MDI1-F1
#
_entry.id   AF-A0A935MDI1-F1
#
_cell.length_a   1.000
_cell.length_b   1.000
_cell.length_c   1.000
_cell.angle_alpha   90.00
_cell.angle_beta   90.00
_cell.angle_gamma   90.00
#
_symmetry.space_group_name_H-M   'P 1'
#
loop_
_entity.id
_entity.type
_entity.pdbx_description
1 polymer ?
#
loop_
_entity_poly.entity_id
_entity_poly.type
_entity_poly.pdbx_seq_one_letter_code
_entity_poly.pdbx_strand_id
1 'polypeptide(L)'
;MLDGFFSLRCPDCGEKIKEEERYCPHCGIDLDAPIAPTERGPGDNENSPARQHFKAAQKGYEITTEAGLRDALINCDLALQYDPNFADAHNLRGLALDEMGRIEEAIAAYRKALQLNPDLGEARINLEDAEAELASQSVPEL
;
A
#
# COMPACT_ATOMS: atom_id res chain seq x y z
N MET A 1 -6.59 -31.55 35.29
CA MET A 1 -7.01 -30.14 35.16
C MET A 1 -6.06 -29.54 34.13
N LEU A 2 -6.37 -29.72 32.85
CA LEU A 2 -5.52 -29.28 31.73
C LEU A 2 -6.40 -28.40 30.83
N ASP A 3 -6.72 -27.20 31.30
CA ASP A 3 -7.46 -26.22 30.49
C ASP A 3 -6.44 -25.42 29.67
N GLY A 4 -5.64 -26.14 28.88
CA GLY A 4 -4.75 -25.56 27.88
C GLY A 4 -5.50 -25.35 26.58
N PHE A 5 -6.51 -24.47 26.58
CA PHE A 5 -7.15 -24.02 25.35
C PHE A 5 -6.12 -23.19 24.57
N PHE A 6 -5.56 -23.77 23.51
CA PHE A 6 -4.83 -23.03 22.49
C PHE A 6 -5.82 -22.07 21.82
N SER A 7 -5.94 -20.86 22.34
CA SER A 7 -6.75 -19.82 21.70
C SER A 7 -5.95 -19.26 20.54
N LEU A 8 -6.32 -19.66 19.32
CA LEU A 8 -5.91 -18.97 18.12
C LEU A 8 -6.49 -17.54 18.16
N ARG A 9 -5.84 -16.62 17.44
CA ARG A 9 -6.35 -15.26 17.24
C ARG A 9 -6.84 -15.13 15.82
N CYS A 10 -7.98 -14.46 15.67
CA CYS A 10 -8.50 -14.09 14.38
C CYS A 10 -7.43 -13.29 13.61
N PRO A 11 -7.01 -13.72 12.41
CA PRO A 11 -5.97 -13.04 11.63
C PRO A 11 -6.40 -11.65 11.17
N ASP A 12 -7.70 -11.41 11.19
CA ASP A 12 -8.30 -10.14 10.83
C ASP A 12 -8.36 -9.16 12.02
N CYS A 13 -9.17 -9.45 13.04
CA CYS A 13 -9.46 -8.50 14.11
C CYS A 13 -8.72 -8.79 15.43
N GLY A 14 -7.89 -9.85 15.50
CA GLY A 14 -7.12 -10.22 16.69
C GLY A 14 -7.93 -10.81 17.86
N GLU A 15 -9.25 -10.94 17.69
CA GLU A 15 -10.16 -11.56 18.65
C GLU A 15 -9.76 -13.00 18.95
N LYS A 16 -9.96 -13.45 20.19
CA LYS A 16 -9.68 -14.83 20.56
C LYS A 16 -10.74 -15.74 19.95
N ILE A 17 -10.29 -16.66 19.11
CA ILE A 17 -11.16 -17.64 18.45
C ILE A 17 -10.89 -19.04 19.02
N LYS A 18 -11.89 -19.89 18.93
CA LYS A 18 -11.74 -21.33 19.20
C LYS A 18 -11.28 -22.02 17.91
N GLU A 19 -10.46 -23.06 18.03
CA GLU A 19 -9.88 -23.78 16.88
C GLU A 19 -10.93 -24.38 15.91
N GLU A 20 -12.18 -24.49 16.35
CA GLU A 20 -13.28 -25.13 15.62
C GLU A 20 -14.21 -24.14 14.89
N GLU A 21 -13.95 -22.83 15.01
CA GLU A 21 -14.82 -21.81 14.43
C GLU A 21 -14.50 -21.61 12.94
N ARG A 22 -15.49 -21.85 12.08
CA ARG A 22 -15.41 -21.52 10.65
C ARG A 22 -15.47 -20.01 10.38
N TYR A 23 -16.13 -19.26 11.25
CA TYR A 23 -16.27 -17.80 11.14
C TYR A 23 -15.90 -17.12 12.46
N CYS A 24 -15.18 -16.01 12.41
CA CYS A 24 -14.93 -15.20 13.60
C CYS A 24 -16.25 -14.62 14.15
N PRO A 25 -16.60 -14.83 15.42
CA PRO A 25 -17.87 -14.35 15.98
C PRO A 25 -17.95 -12.82 16.13
N HIS A 26 -16.81 -12.12 16.07
CA HIS A 26 -16.75 -10.67 16.18
C HIS A 26 -16.87 -9.97 14.82
N CYS A 27 -16.08 -10.39 13.82
CA CYS A 27 -16.03 -9.72 12.51
C CYS A 27 -16.65 -10.51 11.35
N GLY A 28 -16.98 -11.79 11.55
CA GLY A 28 -17.62 -12.65 10.55
C GLY A 28 -16.70 -13.18 9.44
N ILE A 29 -15.37 -12.96 9.51
CA ILE A 29 -14.43 -13.49 8.51
C ILE A 29 -14.43 -15.02 8.53
N ASP A 30 -14.39 -15.65 7.35
CA ASP A 30 -14.18 -17.09 7.19
C ASP A 30 -12.72 -17.43 7.55
N LEU A 31 -12.54 -18.26 8.56
CA LEU A 31 -11.24 -18.63 9.14
C LEU A 31 -10.55 -19.75 8.34
N ASP A 32 -11.31 -20.48 7.52
CA ASP A 32 -10.83 -21.55 6.64
C ASP A 32 -10.54 -21.05 5.21
N ALA A 33 -10.99 -19.85 4.88
CA ALA A 33 -10.67 -19.23 3.61
C ALA A 33 -9.14 -18.96 3.53
N PRO A 34 -8.49 -19.18 2.38
CA PRO A 34 -7.16 -18.64 2.16
C PRO A 34 -7.23 -17.14 2.45
N ILE A 35 -6.23 -16.60 3.16
CA ILE A 35 -6.15 -15.17 3.49
C ILE A 35 -6.20 -14.39 2.18
N ALA A 36 -7.40 -14.06 1.73
CA ALA A 36 -7.62 -13.16 0.63
C ALA A 36 -7.24 -11.77 1.15
N PRO A 37 -6.54 -10.94 0.36
CA PRO A 37 -6.37 -9.54 0.71
C PRO A 37 -7.78 -8.93 0.80
N THR A 38 -8.30 -8.84 2.02
CA THR A 38 -9.67 -8.41 2.27
C THR A 38 -9.83 -6.99 1.76
N GLU A 39 -10.86 -6.75 0.96
CA GLU A 39 -11.32 -5.41 0.58
C GLU A 39 -11.72 -4.61 1.82
N ARG A 40 -10.74 -4.01 2.48
CA ARG A 40 -10.95 -3.19 3.66
C ARG A 40 -10.56 -1.76 3.35
N GLY A 41 -11.59 -0.92 3.19
CA GLY A 41 -11.48 0.52 3.41
C GLY A 41 -11.04 0.84 4.85
N PRO A 42 -10.90 2.13 5.20
CA PRO A 42 -9.98 2.67 6.21
C PRO A 42 -10.21 2.07 7.60
N GLY A 43 -9.56 0.93 7.82
CA GLY A 43 -9.46 0.20 9.07
C GLY A 43 -7.98 0.09 9.42
N ASP A 44 -7.33 1.23 9.37
CA ASP A 44 -5.92 1.43 9.55
C ASP A 44 -5.51 1.27 11.01
N ASN A 45 -5.23 0.02 11.39
CA ASN A 45 -4.29 -0.15 12.48
C ASN A 45 -2.92 0.36 12.00
N GLU A 46 -2.41 1.40 12.67
CA GLU A 46 -1.11 2.02 12.39
C GLU A 46 0.08 1.06 12.50
N ASN A 47 -0.19 -0.13 13.04
CA ASN A 47 0.74 -1.22 13.29
C ASN A 47 0.69 -2.32 12.23
N SER A 48 -0.14 -2.18 11.18
CA SER A 48 -0.22 -3.18 10.11
C SER A 48 1.12 -3.27 9.38
N PRO A 49 1.51 -4.44 8.87
CA PRO A 49 2.72 -4.57 8.07
C PRO A 49 2.76 -3.57 6.90
N ALA A 50 1.60 -3.36 6.24
CA ALA A 50 1.46 -2.35 5.19
C ALA A 50 1.82 -0.94 5.67
N ARG A 51 1.29 -0.49 6.82
CA ARG A 51 1.62 0.84 7.38
C ARG A 51 3.03 0.94 7.94
N GLN A 52 3.61 -0.13 8.47
CA GLN A 52 5.00 -0.14 8.91
C GLN A 52 5.96 0.05 7.73
N HIS A 53 5.73 -0.69 6.64
CA HIS A 53 6.48 -0.50 5.41
C HIS A 53 6.22 0.87 4.80
N PHE A 54 4.99 1.36 4.76
CA PHE A 54 4.71 2.71 4.27
C PHE A 54 5.43 3.80 5.08
N LYS A 55 5.46 3.72 6.41
CA LYS A 55 6.26 4.62 7.26
C LYS A 55 7.76 4.55 6.93
N ALA A 56 8.29 3.34 6.70
CA ALA A 56 9.67 3.16 6.26
C ALA A 56 9.92 3.75 4.86
N ALA A 57 8.94 3.64 3.95
CA ALA A 57 9.01 4.21 2.62
C ALA A 57 9.07 5.74 2.68
N GLN A 58 8.21 6.38 3.49
CA GLN A 58 8.21 7.83 3.69
C GLN A 58 9.58 8.31 4.19
N LYS A 59 10.15 7.62 5.18
CA LYS A 59 11.49 7.92 5.68
C LYS A 59 12.58 7.74 4.61
N GLY A 60 12.47 6.72 3.76
CA GLY A 60 13.38 6.52 2.63
C GLY A 60 13.31 7.68 1.64
N TYR A 61 12.09 8.14 1.34
CA TYR A 61 11.83 9.24 0.42
C TYR A 61 12.38 10.57 0.94
N GLU A 62 12.25 10.87 2.23
CA GLU A 62 12.80 12.07 2.86
C GLU A 62 14.32 12.24 2.71
N ILE A 63 15.07 11.15 2.46
CA ILE A 63 16.53 11.20 2.35
C ILE A 63 16.97 11.77 0.97
N THR A 64 16.09 11.77 -0.03
CA THR A 64 16.29 12.33 -1.39
C THR A 64 17.64 11.95 -2.04
N THR A 65 18.15 10.75 -1.72
CA THR A 65 19.32 10.15 -2.40
C THR A 65 18.86 8.98 -3.24
N GLU A 66 19.63 8.58 -4.25
CA GLU A 66 19.31 7.40 -5.06
C GLU A 66 19.06 6.14 -4.18
N ALA A 67 19.86 5.96 -3.14
CA ALA A 67 19.67 4.89 -2.16
C ALA A 67 18.36 5.06 -1.36
N GLY A 68 18.05 6.27 -0.91
CA GLY A 68 16.81 6.57 -0.18
C GLY A 68 15.55 6.35 -1.03
N LEU A 69 15.57 6.80 -2.28
CA LEU A 69 14.48 6.57 -3.24
C LEU A 69 14.31 5.08 -3.54
N ARG A 70 15.42 4.34 -3.66
CA ARG A 70 15.36 2.87 -3.86
C ARG A 70 14.76 2.18 -2.64
N ASP A 71 15.16 2.57 -1.45
CA ASP A 71 14.57 2.08 -0.20
C ASP A 71 13.08 2.42 -0.10
N ALA A 72 12.68 3.62 -0.55
CA ALA A 72 11.29 4.04 -0.61
C ALA A 72 10.46 3.13 -1.53
N LEU A 73 10.96 2.84 -2.74
CA LEU A 73 10.29 1.93 -3.68
C LEU A 73 10.14 0.52 -3.11
N ILE A 74 11.20 -0.04 -2.54
CA ILE A 74 11.17 -1.38 -1.94
C ILE A 74 10.10 -1.43 -0.85
N ASN A 75 10.03 -0.42 0.01
CA ASN A 75 9.06 -0.39 1.08
C ASN A 75 7.63 -0.10 0.59
N CYS A 76 7.45 0.68 -0.48
CA CYS A 76 6.14 0.81 -1.12
C CYS A 76 5.68 -0.54 -1.69
N ASP A 77 6.54 -1.24 -2.42
CA ASP A 77 6.21 -2.56 -2.99
C ASP A 77 5.88 -3.58 -1.89
N LEU A 78 6.61 -3.56 -0.76
CA LEU A 78 6.28 -4.38 0.41
C LEU A 78 4.94 -3.99 1.03
N ALA A 79 4.66 -2.70 1.18
CA ALA A 79 3.37 -2.24 1.69
C ALA A 79 2.22 -2.73 0.81
N LEU A 80 2.39 -2.67 -0.51
CA LEU A 80 1.42 -3.11 -1.51
C LEU A 80 1.29 -4.64 -1.62
N GLN A 81 2.29 -5.41 -1.20
CA GLN A 81 2.15 -6.86 -1.06
C GLN A 81 1.19 -7.24 0.09
N TYR A 82 1.20 -6.47 1.17
CA TYR A 82 0.29 -6.68 2.30
C TYR A 82 -1.09 -6.07 2.07
N ASP A 83 -1.14 -4.88 1.44
CA ASP A 83 -2.38 -4.21 1.07
C ASP A 83 -2.28 -3.64 -0.36
N PRO A 84 -2.73 -4.40 -1.37
CA PRO A 84 -2.72 -3.95 -2.77
C PRO A 84 -3.59 -2.72 -3.04
N ASN A 85 -4.52 -2.39 -2.14
CA ASN A 85 -5.47 -1.30 -2.26
C ASN A 85 -5.03 -0.06 -1.46
N PHE A 86 -3.80 -0.03 -0.95
CA PHE A 86 -3.28 1.10 -0.21
C PHE A 86 -2.95 2.27 -1.16
N ALA A 87 -3.91 3.17 -1.34
CA ALA A 87 -3.82 4.29 -2.27
C ALA A 87 -2.59 5.19 -2.02
N ASP A 88 -2.30 5.52 -0.76
CA ASP A 88 -1.15 6.37 -0.41
C ASP A 88 0.19 5.71 -0.76
N ALA A 89 0.29 4.38 -0.65
CA ALA A 89 1.50 3.64 -1.04
C ALA A 89 1.70 3.66 -2.57
N HIS A 90 0.62 3.59 -3.36
CA HIS A 90 0.70 3.80 -4.81
C HIS A 90 1.15 5.23 -5.15
N ASN A 91 0.64 6.24 -4.44
CA ASN A 91 1.05 7.63 -4.66
C ASN A 91 2.53 7.84 -4.32
N LEU A 92 3.00 7.37 -3.16
CA LEU A 92 4.40 7.50 -2.76
C LEU A 92 5.35 6.71 -3.69
N ARG A 93 4.90 5.55 -4.18
CA ARG A 93 5.64 4.80 -5.20
C ARG A 93 5.78 5.62 -6.48
N GLY A 94 4.73 6.32 -6.89
CA GLY A 94 4.76 7.25 -8.01
C GLY A 94 5.79 8.35 -7.82
N LEU A 95 5.78 9.02 -6.67
CA LEU A 95 6.74 10.09 -6.32
C LEU A 95 8.19 9.61 -6.40
N ALA A 96 8.48 8.44 -5.83
CA ALA A 96 9.83 7.89 -5.85
C ALA A 96 10.27 7.45 -7.27
N LEU A 97 9.35 7.01 -8.13
CA LEU A 97 9.66 6.70 -9.53
C LEU A 97 9.90 7.96 -10.36
N ASP A 98 9.12 9.01 -10.09
CA ASP A 98 9.21 10.29 -10.76
C ASP A 98 10.56 10.98 -10.47
N GLU A 99 10.99 11.03 -9.21
CA GLU A 99 12.34 11.52 -8.85
C GLU A 99 13.48 10.68 -9.48
N MET A 100 13.22 9.41 -9.80
CA MET A 100 14.18 8.56 -10.51
C MET A 100 14.13 8.73 -12.04
N GLY A 101 13.25 9.58 -12.58
CA GLY A 101 13.05 9.78 -14.02
C GLY A 101 12.30 8.63 -14.71
N ARG A 102 11.62 7.75 -13.96
CA ARG A 102 10.82 6.63 -14.48
C ARG A 102 9.36 7.04 -14.65
N ILE A 103 9.14 8.07 -15.46
CA ILE A 103 7.89 8.84 -15.52
C ILE A 103 6.69 7.97 -15.93
N GLU A 104 6.83 7.07 -16.90
CA GLU A 104 5.73 6.20 -17.34
C GLU A 104 5.25 5.28 -16.22
N GLU A 105 6.17 4.79 -15.39
CA GLU A 105 5.83 3.96 -14.24
C GLU A 105 5.24 4.78 -13.09
N ALA A 106 5.69 6.02 -12.92
CA ALA A 106 5.11 6.96 -11.97
C ALA A 106 3.64 7.26 -12.31
N ILE A 107 3.34 7.58 -13.57
CA ILE A 107 1.98 7.80 -14.10
C ILE A 107 1.08 6.59 -13.81
N ALA A 108 1.57 5.37 -14.05
CA ALA A 108 0.80 4.16 -13.76
C ALA A 108 0.46 4.03 -12.26
N ALA A 109 1.40 4.38 -11.38
CA ALA A 109 1.20 4.35 -9.94
C ALA A 109 0.21 5.42 -9.47
N TYR A 110 0.33 6.67 -9.93
CA TYR A 110 -0.63 7.73 -9.59
C TYR A 110 -2.05 7.43 -10.08
N ARG A 111 -2.21 6.92 -11.30
CA ARG A 111 -3.51 6.47 -11.81
C ARG A 111 -4.10 5.36 -10.95
N LYS A 112 -3.28 4.42 -10.47
CA LYS A 112 -3.75 3.37 -9.56
C LYS A 112 -4.18 3.94 -8.20
N ALA A 113 -3.44 4.90 -7.66
CA ALA A 113 -3.81 5.60 -6.43
C ALA A 113 -5.17 6.29 -6.56
N LEU A 114 -5.41 7.00 -7.67
CA LEU A 114 -6.68 7.68 -7.95
C LEU A 114 -7.85 6.73 -8.27
N GLN A 115 -7.58 5.55 -8.83
CA GLN A 115 -8.61 4.51 -8.98
C GLN A 115 -9.09 3.98 -7.62
N LEU A 116 -8.19 3.90 -6.64
CA LEU A 116 -8.50 3.42 -5.29
C LEU A 116 -9.10 4.53 -4.41
N ASN A 117 -8.56 5.74 -4.52
CA ASN A 117 -9.04 6.93 -3.84
C ASN A 117 -9.08 8.13 -4.80
N PRO A 118 -10.24 8.39 -5.45
CA PRO A 118 -10.40 9.52 -6.37
C PRO A 118 -10.22 10.89 -5.73
N ASP A 119 -10.36 10.99 -4.40
CA ASP A 119 -10.24 12.24 -3.65
C ASP A 119 -8.79 12.54 -3.22
N LEU A 120 -7.82 11.68 -3.58
CA LEU A 120 -6.40 11.87 -3.28
C LEU A 120 -5.81 12.99 -4.15
N GLY A 121 -6.07 14.24 -3.76
CA GLY A 121 -5.73 15.43 -4.52
C GLY A 121 -4.25 15.56 -4.89
N GLU A 122 -3.37 15.11 -4.00
CA GLU A 122 -1.92 15.07 -4.25
C GLU A 122 -1.59 14.16 -5.45
N ALA A 123 -2.17 12.96 -5.53
CA ALA A 123 -1.93 12.04 -6.63
C ALA A 123 -2.42 12.59 -7.98
N ARG A 124 -3.48 13.42 -7.98
CA ARG A 124 -3.96 14.08 -9.19
C ARG A 124 -2.97 15.14 -9.68
N ILE A 125 -2.47 15.98 -8.77
CA ILE A 125 -1.46 16.99 -9.11
C ILE A 125 -0.20 16.31 -9.66
N ASN A 126 0.31 15.30 -8.96
CA ASN A 126 1.49 14.57 -9.39
C ASN A 126 1.31 13.86 -10.75
N LEU A 127 0.10 13.34 -11.02
CA LEU A 127 -0.22 12.75 -12.32
C LEU A 127 -0.19 13.79 -13.44
N GLU A 128 -0.80 14.95 -13.22
CA GLU A 128 -0.82 16.06 -14.20
C GLU A 128 0.59 16.53 -14.53
N ASP A 129 1.44 16.68 -13.51
CA ASP A 129 2.84 17.09 -13.68
C ASP A 129 3.65 16.04 -14.47
N ALA A 130 3.54 14.75 -14.09
CA ALA A 130 4.24 13.67 -14.76
C ALA A 130 3.78 13.49 -16.23
N GLU A 131 2.49 13.64 -16.51
CA GLU A 131 1.96 13.59 -17.89
C GLU A 131 2.46 14.76 -18.74
N ALA A 132 2.55 15.96 -18.16
CA ALA A 132 3.09 17.14 -18.85
C ALA A 132 4.58 16.96 -19.15
N GLU A 133 5.35 16.40 -18.21
CA GLU A 133 6.77 16.12 -18.43
C GLU A 133 6.96 15.09 -19.55
N LEU A 134 6.24 13.97 -19.52
CA LEU A 134 6.31 12.93 -20.56
C LEU A 134 5.97 13.49 -21.95
N ALA A 135 4.96 14.37 -22.03
CA ALA A 135 4.58 15.04 -23.27
C ALA A 135 5.69 15.96 -23.79
N SER A 136 6.41 16.65 -22.90
CA SER A 136 7.52 17.53 -23.28
C SER A 136 8.72 16.76 -23.85
N GLN A 137 9.00 15.56 -23.32
CA GLN A 137 10.10 14.70 -23.79
C GLN A 137 9.82 14.05 -25.16
N SER A 138 8.56 14.03 -25.59
CA SER A 138 8.13 13.40 -26.83
C SER A 138 7.96 14.37 -28.00
N VAL A 139 8.24 15.67 -27.82
CA VAL A 139 8.33 16.64 -28.91
C VAL A 139 9.80 16.75 -29.37
N PRO A 140 10.16 16.29 -30.57
CA PRO A 140 11.48 16.58 -31.11
C PRO A 140 11.57 18.09 -31.39
N GLU A 141 12.57 18.76 -30.82
CA GLU A 141 12.95 20.12 -31.23
C GLU A 141 13.17 20.12 -32.76
N LEU A 142 12.44 20.99 -33.47
CA LEU A 142 12.50 21.17 -34.93
C LEU A 142 13.69 22.05 -35.34
#